data_AF-A0A382UVS0-F1
#
_entry.id   AF-A0A382UVS0-F1
#
_cell.length_a   1.000
_cell.length_b   1.000
_cell.length_c   1.000
_cell.angle_alpha   90.00
_cell.angle_beta   90.00
_cell.angle_gamma   90.00
#
_symmetry.space_group_name_H-M   'P 1'
#
loop_
_entity.id
_entity.type
_entity.pdbx_description
1 polymer ?
#
loop_
_entity_poly.entity_id
_entity_poly.type
_entity_poly.pdbx_seq_one_letter_code
_entity_poly.pdbx_strand_id
1 'polypeptide(L)'
;PKAIDSMVDVLMDNKGEIRPLLRFIFNSDFFKDARYKKVKNPTELVAGTIKITGKFGMIPETGEAIGSLYSTASVMGQALMNPPTVEGWHTGQEWIDGGTLNERVNFAVNQFDDLTTPGFQDILRRLGEKVKSSDLVDRCLDLIGPIEVGDETHAALDNYADAVGDIDLSTDKSRTENAAKVGRMIQLIVSTREYQFA
;
A
#
# COMPACT_ATOMS: atom_id res chain seq x y z
N PRO A 1 7.22 -27.41 -5.60
CA PRO A 1 8.27 -28.39 -5.98
C PRO A 1 9.13 -27.91 -7.15
N LYS A 2 8.61 -27.84 -8.38
CA LYS A 2 9.39 -27.46 -9.58
C LYS A 2 10.13 -26.11 -9.50
N ALA A 3 9.49 -25.10 -8.90
CA ALA A 3 10.10 -23.78 -8.73
C ALA A 3 11.34 -23.82 -7.81
N ILE A 4 11.29 -24.60 -6.72
CA ILE A 4 12.41 -24.78 -5.80
C ILE A 4 13.54 -25.52 -6.51
N ASP A 5 13.22 -26.60 -7.22
CA ASP A 5 14.23 -27.38 -7.96
C ASP A 5 14.97 -26.49 -8.97
N SER A 6 14.24 -25.68 -9.74
CA SER A 6 14.84 -24.74 -10.70
C SER A 6 15.71 -23.67 -10.03
N MET A 7 15.31 -23.20 -8.83
CA MET A 7 16.12 -22.26 -8.05
C MET A 7 17.40 -22.91 -7.52
N VAL A 8 17.33 -24.18 -7.09
CA VAL A 8 18.49 -24.94 -6.63
C VAL A 8 19.47 -25.16 -7.78
N ASP A 9 18.99 -25.53 -8.96
CA ASP A 9 19.83 -25.72 -10.15
C ASP A 9 20.60 -24.42 -10.48
N VAL A 10 19.90 -23.27 -10.55
CA VAL A 10 20.55 -21.96 -10.80
C VAL A 10 21.59 -21.65 -9.72
N LEU A 11 21.30 -21.93 -8.46
CA LEU A 11 22.25 -21.67 -7.37
C LEU A 11 23.49 -22.56 -7.48
N MET A 12 23.32 -23.85 -7.78
CA MET A 12 24.42 -24.83 -7.85
C MET A 12 25.28 -24.61 -9.09
N ASP A 13 24.68 -24.36 -10.25
CA ASP A 13 25.39 -24.07 -11.51
C ASP A 13 26.23 -22.79 -11.42
N ASN A 14 25.79 -21.84 -10.60
CA ASN A 14 26.49 -20.59 -10.34
C ASN A 14 27.32 -20.62 -9.05
N LYS A 15 27.65 -21.80 -8.51
CA LYS A 15 28.54 -21.98 -7.34
C LYS A 15 28.11 -21.18 -6.10
N GLY A 16 26.81 -21.04 -5.88
CA GLY A 16 26.25 -20.33 -4.73
C GLY A 16 26.09 -18.82 -4.91
N GLU A 17 26.38 -18.26 -6.09
CA GLU A 17 26.16 -16.83 -6.36
C GLU A 17 24.67 -16.47 -6.27
N ILE A 18 24.35 -15.48 -5.43
CA ILE A 18 22.97 -15.04 -5.20
C ILE A 18 22.45 -14.20 -6.38
N ARG A 19 23.33 -13.47 -7.08
CA ARG A 19 22.91 -12.56 -8.15
C ARG A 19 22.21 -13.29 -9.32
N PRO A 20 22.72 -14.42 -9.85
CA PRO A 20 22.02 -15.23 -10.85
C PRO A 20 20.68 -15.77 -10.33
N LEU A 21 20.63 -16.24 -9.09
CA LEU A 21 19.40 -16.74 -8.47
C LEU A 21 18.31 -15.66 -8.39
N LEU A 22 18.63 -14.47 -7.89
CA LEU A 22 17.68 -13.36 -7.83
C LEU A 22 17.21 -12.93 -9.22
N ARG A 23 18.11 -12.92 -10.21
CA ARG A 23 17.74 -12.64 -11.60
C ARG A 23 16.75 -13.68 -12.12
N PHE A 24 16.97 -14.96 -11.86
CA PHE A 24 16.04 -16.01 -12.25
C PHE A 24 14.67 -15.84 -11.58
N ILE A 25 14.64 -15.66 -10.26
CA ILE A 25 13.39 -15.49 -9.50
C ILE A 25 12.59 -14.31 -10.05
N PHE A 26 13.19 -13.13 -10.17
CA PHE A 26 12.47 -11.92 -10.57
C PHE A 26 11.94 -11.95 -12.02
N ASN A 27 12.49 -12.82 -12.87
CA ASN A 27 12.01 -12.99 -14.25
C ASN A 27 11.07 -14.18 -14.44
N SER A 28 10.92 -15.04 -13.43
CA SER A 28 10.07 -16.23 -13.49
C SER A 28 8.57 -15.92 -13.41
N ASP A 29 7.75 -16.79 -14.00
CA ASP A 29 6.29 -16.66 -13.93
C ASP A 29 5.75 -16.92 -12.52
N PHE A 30 6.30 -17.90 -11.80
CA PHE A 30 5.86 -18.21 -10.43
C PHE A 30 6.03 -17.03 -9.47
N PHE A 31 7.03 -16.17 -9.69
CA PHE A 31 7.24 -14.97 -8.90
C PHE A 31 6.22 -13.88 -9.27
N LYS A 32 5.97 -13.67 -10.56
CA LYS A 32 4.98 -12.70 -11.05
C LYS A 32 3.57 -13.08 -10.61
N ASP A 33 3.22 -14.36 -10.72
CA ASP A 33 1.95 -14.95 -10.30
C ASP A 33 1.76 -14.95 -8.78
N ALA A 34 2.82 -14.67 -8.00
CA ALA A 34 2.73 -14.57 -6.54
C ALA A 34 2.30 -13.17 -6.06
N ARG A 35 2.15 -12.20 -6.97
CA ARG A 35 1.62 -10.87 -6.66
C ARG A 35 0.27 -11.00 -5.96
N TYR A 36 0.06 -10.21 -4.90
CA TYR A 36 -1.17 -10.19 -4.09
C TYR A 36 -1.55 -11.50 -3.36
N LYS A 37 -0.71 -12.54 -3.40
CA LYS A 37 -0.97 -13.78 -2.63
C LYS A 37 -0.60 -13.66 -1.15
N LYS A 38 0.29 -12.73 -0.82
CA LYS A 38 0.69 -12.46 0.57
C LYS A 38 -0.13 -11.31 1.13
N VAL A 39 -0.82 -11.56 2.23
CA VAL A 39 -1.43 -10.51 3.06
C VAL A 39 -0.32 -9.81 3.85
N LYS A 40 -0.17 -8.49 3.69
CA LYS A 40 0.78 -7.70 4.49
C LYS A 40 0.49 -7.84 5.98
N ASN A 41 1.49 -8.22 6.77
CA ASN A 41 1.38 -8.19 8.24
C ASN A 41 1.21 -6.73 8.74
N PRO A 42 0.84 -6.51 10.03
CA PRO A 42 0.67 -5.16 10.55
C PRO A 42 1.87 -4.23 10.32
N THR A 43 3.08 -4.73 10.50
CA THR A 43 4.29 -3.91 10.34
C THR A 43 4.51 -3.50 8.88
N GLU A 44 4.28 -4.42 7.93
CA GLU A 44 4.37 -4.16 6.50
C GLU A 44 3.33 -3.14 6.03
N LEU A 45 2.10 -3.21 6.55
CA LEU A 45 1.07 -2.22 6.28
C LEU A 45 1.48 -0.84 6.81
N VAL A 46 1.91 -0.77 8.08
CA VAL A 46 2.30 0.48 8.73
C VAL A 46 3.46 1.12 7.99
N ALA A 47 4.54 0.38 7.77
CA ALA A 47 5.73 0.89 7.06
C ALA A 47 5.41 1.26 5.61
N GLY A 48 4.62 0.46 4.90
CA GLY A 48 4.21 0.72 3.53
C GLY A 48 3.39 2.02 3.40
N THR A 49 2.42 2.21 4.28
CA THR A 49 1.54 3.39 4.26
C THR A 49 2.33 4.67 4.58
N ILE A 50 3.19 4.66 5.61
CA ILE A 50 4.03 5.81 5.96
C ILE A 50 5.01 6.16 4.84
N LYS A 51 5.52 5.14 4.15
CA LYS A 51 6.38 5.35 2.97
C LYS A 51 5.62 6.03 1.83
N ILE A 52 4.36 5.64 1.57
CA ILE A 52 3.53 6.27 0.53
C ILE A 52 3.24 7.73 0.87
N THR A 53 2.95 8.04 2.14
CA THR A 53 2.71 9.43 2.56
C THR A 53 3.98 10.27 2.65
N GLY A 54 5.16 9.65 2.52
CA GLY A 54 6.44 10.36 2.56
C GLY A 54 6.79 10.90 3.95
N LYS A 55 6.10 10.44 5.00
CA LYS A 55 6.39 10.79 6.41
C LYS A 55 7.60 10.04 6.96
N PHE A 56 8.20 9.14 6.17
CA PHE A 56 9.45 8.45 6.47
C PHE A 56 10.67 9.33 6.12
N GLY A 57 11.01 10.28 6.99
CA GLY A 57 12.26 11.04 6.95
C GLY A 57 13.35 10.41 7.83
N MET A 58 14.64 10.74 7.61
CA MET A 58 15.81 10.20 8.36
C MET A 58 15.76 10.43 9.89
N ILE A 59 14.80 11.22 10.35
CA ILE A 59 14.37 11.38 11.72
C ILE A 59 12.85 11.54 11.59
N PRO A 60 12.00 10.84 12.38
CA PRO A 60 10.56 11.09 12.32
C PRO A 60 10.33 12.59 12.48
N GLU A 61 9.69 13.22 11.48
CA GLU A 61 9.20 14.59 11.62
C GLU A 61 8.39 14.68 12.91
N THR A 62 8.46 15.82 13.60
CA THR A 62 7.70 16.09 14.83
C THR A 62 6.23 15.70 14.67
N GLY A 63 5.81 14.55 15.21
CA GLY A 63 4.41 14.12 15.16
C GLY A 63 4.17 12.63 15.36
N GLU A 64 4.90 11.76 14.66
CA GLU A 64 4.75 10.30 14.82
C GLU A 64 5.96 9.71 15.54
N ALA A 65 5.86 9.64 16.86
CA ALA A 65 6.83 8.90 17.64
C ALA A 65 6.86 7.43 17.18
N ILE A 66 8.05 6.85 17.01
CA ILE A 66 8.20 5.41 16.70
C ILE A 66 7.37 4.54 17.66
N GLY A 67 7.17 5.00 18.90
CA GLY A 67 6.28 4.36 19.88
C GLY A 67 4.80 4.32 19.49
N SER A 68 4.25 5.34 18.82
CA SER A 68 2.85 5.29 18.34
C SER A 68 2.72 4.28 17.20
N LEU A 69 3.66 4.26 16.25
CA LEU A 69 3.68 3.29 15.16
C LEU A 69 3.82 1.85 15.67
N TYR A 70 4.68 1.65 16.67
CA TYR A 70 4.79 0.38 17.39
C TYR A 70 3.46 0.00 18.06
N SER A 71 2.81 0.95 18.74
CA SER A 71 1.52 0.72 19.40
C SER A 71 0.44 0.33 18.38
N THR A 72 0.38 1.01 17.23
CA THR A 72 -0.53 0.70 16.13
C THR A 72 -0.33 -0.73 15.63
N ALA A 73 0.92 -1.12 15.31
CA ALA A 73 1.20 -2.49 14.87
C ALA A 73 0.87 -3.52 15.96
N SER A 74 1.08 -3.17 17.23
CA SER A 74 0.76 -4.01 18.39
C SER A 74 -0.75 -4.23 18.55
N VAL A 75 -1.56 -3.17 18.40
CA VAL A 75 -3.02 -3.25 18.43
C VAL A 75 -3.56 -4.13 17.29
N MET A 76 -2.90 -4.12 16.14
CA MET A 76 -3.19 -5.01 15.02
C MET A 76 -2.64 -6.45 15.20
N GLY A 77 -2.04 -6.77 16.35
CA GLY A 77 -1.58 -8.13 16.68
C GLY A 77 -0.10 -8.40 16.45
N GLN A 78 0.72 -7.40 16.09
CA GLN A 78 2.17 -7.57 15.88
C GLN A 78 2.99 -6.55 16.67
N ALA A 79 3.19 -6.84 17.95
CA ALA A 79 4.17 -6.14 18.78
C ALA A 79 5.59 -6.58 18.41
N LEU A 80 6.35 -5.73 17.71
CA LEU A 80 7.72 -6.06 17.29
C LEU A 80 8.61 -6.46 18.47
N MET A 81 9.48 -7.45 18.24
CA MET A 81 10.36 -8.04 19.28
C MET A 81 9.61 -8.75 20.43
N ASN A 82 8.30 -8.91 20.33
CA ASN A 82 7.46 -9.55 21.34
C ASN A 82 6.46 -10.53 20.70
N PRO A 83 6.93 -11.67 20.15
CA PRO A 83 6.05 -12.66 19.53
C PRO A 83 5.13 -13.31 20.58
N PRO A 84 3.88 -13.67 20.20
CA PRO A 84 2.91 -14.24 21.14
C PRO A 84 3.29 -15.66 21.60
N THR A 85 3.99 -16.43 20.76
CA THR A 85 4.46 -17.78 21.06
C THR A 85 5.86 -18.03 20.48
N VAL A 86 6.43 -19.21 20.78
CA VAL A 86 7.68 -19.68 20.15
C VAL A 86 7.55 -19.89 18.64
N GLU A 87 6.34 -20.02 18.12
CA GLU A 87 6.06 -20.14 16.67
C GLU A 87 6.12 -18.79 15.95
N GLY A 88 6.15 -17.68 16.70
CA GLY A 88 6.15 -16.32 16.15
C GLY A 88 4.74 -15.75 15.99
N TRP A 89 4.54 -14.91 14.96
CA TRP A 89 3.24 -14.30 14.64
C TRP A 89 2.50 -15.11 13.58
N HIS A 90 1.18 -15.19 13.70
CA HIS A 90 0.32 -15.75 12.66
C HIS A 90 0.46 -14.94 11.35
N THR A 91 0.34 -15.63 10.22
CA THR A 91 0.46 -15.04 8.88
C THR A 91 -0.76 -15.41 8.02
N GLY A 92 -0.86 -14.85 6.82
CA GLY A 92 -2.00 -15.10 5.94
C GLY A 92 -3.23 -14.27 6.33
N GLN A 93 -4.43 -14.80 6.13
CA GLN A 93 -5.68 -14.10 6.48
C GLN A 93 -6.12 -14.32 7.92
N GLU A 94 -5.63 -15.39 8.57
CA GLU A 94 -6.14 -15.87 9.87
C GLU A 94 -5.89 -14.90 11.03
N TRP A 95 -4.88 -14.03 10.92
CA TRP A 95 -4.60 -13.04 11.95
C TRP A 95 -5.52 -11.82 11.88
N ILE A 96 -6.24 -11.63 10.75
CA ILE A 96 -7.18 -10.51 10.56
C ILE A 96 -8.57 -10.91 11.07
N ASP A 97 -8.96 -10.35 12.20
CA ASP A 97 -10.33 -10.32 12.70
C ASP A 97 -11.02 -8.97 12.42
N GLY A 98 -12.28 -8.82 12.85
CA GLY A 98 -13.04 -7.58 12.65
C GLY A 98 -12.43 -6.35 13.34
N GLY A 99 -11.76 -6.53 14.48
CA GLY A 99 -11.13 -5.43 15.23
C GLY A 99 -9.83 -4.98 14.58
N THR A 100 -8.93 -5.92 14.32
CA THR A 100 -7.66 -5.67 13.62
C THR A 100 -7.89 -5.11 12.21
N LEU A 101 -8.89 -5.58 11.47
CA LEU A 101 -9.25 -5.01 10.17
C LEU A 101 -9.67 -3.54 10.29
N ASN A 102 -10.51 -3.21 11.28
CA ASN A 102 -10.95 -1.83 11.51
C ASN A 102 -9.76 -0.91 11.80
N GLU A 103 -8.84 -1.35 12.66
CA GLU A 103 -7.63 -0.60 12.99
C GLU A 103 -6.73 -0.38 11.77
N ARG A 104 -6.58 -1.40 10.90
CA ARG A 104 -5.82 -1.26 9.65
C ARG A 104 -6.43 -0.22 8.70
N VAL A 105 -7.75 -0.23 8.55
CA VAL A 105 -8.47 0.75 7.72
C VAL A 105 -8.30 2.14 8.32
N ASN A 106 -8.56 2.31 9.61
CA ASN A 106 -8.43 3.60 10.29
C ASN A 106 -7.02 4.15 10.14
N PHE A 107 -6.00 3.33 10.41
CA PHE A 107 -4.61 3.76 10.25
C PHE A 107 -4.34 4.21 8.81
N ALA A 108 -4.69 3.39 7.81
CA ALA A 108 -4.44 3.72 6.41
C ALA A 108 -5.15 5.01 5.97
N VAL A 109 -6.41 5.19 6.33
CA VAL A 109 -7.21 6.39 5.99
C VAL A 109 -6.64 7.65 6.66
N ASN A 110 -6.34 7.58 7.96
CA ASN A 110 -5.85 8.72 8.73
C ASN A 110 -4.48 9.21 8.23
N GLN A 111 -3.68 8.32 7.64
CA GLN A 111 -2.40 8.72 7.06
C GLN A 111 -2.54 9.73 5.91
N PHE A 112 -3.70 9.74 5.23
CA PHE A 112 -4.02 10.67 4.13
C PHE A 112 -4.90 11.85 4.53
N ASP A 113 -5.12 12.10 5.83
CA ASP A 113 -5.84 13.31 6.30
C ASP A 113 -5.03 14.58 6.07
N ASP A 114 -3.70 14.50 6.22
CA ASP A 114 -2.79 15.60 5.98
C ASP A 114 -2.37 15.65 4.51
N LEU A 115 -3.01 16.55 3.78
CA LEU A 115 -2.74 16.80 2.36
C LEU A 115 -1.43 17.56 2.12
N THR A 116 -0.72 18.01 3.16
CA THR A 116 0.57 18.71 3.01
C THR A 116 1.76 17.77 2.98
N THR A 117 1.53 16.47 3.24
CA THR A 117 2.58 15.47 3.31
C THR A 117 3.37 15.34 2.00
N PRO A 118 4.70 15.12 2.05
CA PRO A 118 5.53 15.05 0.84
C PRO A 118 5.06 14.00 -0.15
N GLY A 119 4.60 12.84 0.34
CA GLY A 119 4.10 11.76 -0.51
C GLY A 119 2.76 12.08 -1.17
N PHE A 120 1.83 12.73 -0.46
CA PHE A 120 0.58 13.18 -1.08
C PHE A 120 0.82 14.25 -2.14
N GLN A 121 1.72 15.20 -1.88
CA GLN A 121 2.11 16.21 -2.87
C GLN A 121 2.79 15.58 -4.10
N ASP A 122 3.58 14.52 -3.91
CA ASP A 122 4.13 13.73 -5.01
C ASP A 122 3.03 13.06 -5.83
N ILE A 123 2.02 12.46 -5.19
CA ILE A 123 0.87 11.85 -5.86
C ILE A 123 0.13 12.90 -6.72
N LEU A 124 -0.20 14.07 -6.15
CA LEU A 124 -0.84 15.15 -6.91
C LEU A 124 -0.01 15.59 -8.13
N ARG A 125 1.32 15.66 -7.99
CA ARG A 125 2.21 15.99 -9.09
C ARG A 125 2.22 14.91 -10.17
N ARG A 126 2.21 13.64 -9.80
CA ARG A 126 2.25 12.50 -10.72
C ARG A 126 0.91 12.23 -11.42
N LEU A 127 -0.21 12.65 -10.83
CA LEU A 127 -1.53 12.59 -11.47
C LEU A 127 -1.59 13.40 -12.78
N GLY A 128 -0.79 14.46 -12.88
CA GLY A 128 -0.74 15.38 -14.02
C GLY A 128 -1.62 16.61 -13.84
N GLU A 129 -1.68 17.48 -14.85
CA GLU A 129 -2.36 18.77 -14.77
C GLU A 129 -3.89 18.67 -14.88
N LYS A 130 -4.40 17.72 -15.68
CA LYS A 130 -5.83 17.50 -15.89
C LYS A 130 -6.12 16.02 -15.88
N VAL A 131 -7.07 15.61 -15.06
CA VAL A 131 -7.49 14.21 -14.91
C VAL A 131 -8.98 14.15 -15.15
N LYS A 132 -9.41 13.33 -16.11
CA LYS A 132 -10.83 13.08 -16.34
C LYS A 132 -11.41 12.25 -15.21
N SER A 133 -12.70 12.40 -14.91
CA SER A 133 -13.37 11.54 -13.91
C SER A 133 -13.15 10.05 -14.20
N SER A 134 -13.28 9.65 -15.48
CA SER A 134 -13.07 8.29 -15.96
C SER A 134 -11.68 7.71 -15.70
N ASP A 135 -10.66 8.56 -15.57
CA ASP A 135 -9.28 8.14 -15.41
C ASP A 135 -8.80 8.28 -13.96
N LEU A 136 -9.62 8.88 -13.09
CA LEU A 136 -9.20 9.26 -11.73
C LEU A 136 -8.95 8.03 -10.86
N VAL A 137 -9.83 7.02 -10.94
CA VAL A 137 -9.75 5.80 -10.14
C VAL A 137 -8.48 5.02 -10.51
N ASP A 138 -8.31 4.70 -11.79
CA ASP A 138 -7.18 3.91 -12.29
C ASP A 138 -5.83 4.60 -12.00
N ARG A 139 -5.74 5.92 -12.22
CA ARG A 139 -4.52 6.67 -11.88
C ARG A 139 -4.22 6.67 -10.39
N CYS A 140 -5.24 6.78 -9.53
CA CYS A 140 -5.02 6.71 -8.08
C CYS A 140 -4.58 5.31 -7.64
N LEU A 141 -5.19 4.25 -8.19
CA LEU A 141 -4.80 2.85 -7.92
C LEU A 141 -3.34 2.58 -8.32
N ASP A 142 -2.92 3.08 -9.47
CA ASP A 142 -1.54 2.99 -9.97
C ASP A 142 -0.53 3.73 -9.10
N LEU A 143 -0.91 4.88 -8.52
CA LEU A 143 -0.01 5.70 -7.70
C LEU A 143 0.12 5.19 -6.27
N ILE A 144 -0.94 4.62 -5.70
CA ILE A 144 -0.97 4.14 -4.31
C ILE A 144 -0.29 2.78 -4.14
N GLY A 145 -0.28 1.94 -5.17
CA GLY A 145 0.41 0.65 -5.09
C GLY A 145 -0.12 -0.36 -6.09
N PRO A 146 0.03 -0.10 -7.40
CA PRO A 146 -0.82 -0.56 -8.51
C PRO A 146 -1.82 -1.68 -8.17
N ILE A 147 -2.84 -1.33 -7.38
CA ILE A 147 -3.77 -2.27 -6.73
C ILE A 147 -4.82 -2.75 -7.71
N GLU A 148 -5.06 -4.05 -7.72
CA GLU A 148 -6.15 -4.64 -8.49
C GLU A 148 -7.38 -4.75 -7.57
N VAL A 149 -8.47 -4.12 -7.98
CA VAL A 149 -9.76 -4.13 -7.28
C VAL A 149 -10.80 -4.87 -8.11
N GLY A 150 -11.80 -5.48 -7.46
CA GLY A 150 -12.90 -6.14 -8.17
C GLY A 150 -13.87 -5.14 -8.81
N ASP A 151 -14.68 -5.60 -9.76
CA ASP A 151 -15.61 -4.77 -10.54
C ASP A 151 -16.59 -3.98 -9.66
N GLU A 152 -17.09 -4.58 -8.57
CA GLU A 152 -18.02 -3.91 -7.64
C GLU A 152 -17.33 -2.76 -6.88
N THR A 153 -16.10 -2.99 -6.41
CA THR A 153 -15.28 -1.98 -5.73
C THR A 153 -14.93 -0.86 -6.69
N HIS A 154 -14.53 -1.21 -7.92
CA HIS A 154 -14.21 -0.25 -8.97
C HIS A 154 -15.41 0.64 -9.30
N ALA A 155 -16.58 0.04 -9.55
CA ALA A 155 -17.82 0.78 -9.81
C ALA A 155 -18.22 1.72 -8.65
N ALA A 156 -17.96 1.31 -7.40
CA ALA A 156 -18.21 2.18 -6.24
C ALA A 156 -17.24 3.39 -6.21
N LEU A 157 -15.99 3.21 -6.60
CA LEU A 157 -15.00 4.29 -6.73
C LEU A 157 -15.35 5.22 -7.91
N ASP A 158 -15.81 4.66 -9.04
CA ASP A 158 -16.26 5.42 -10.20
C ASP A 158 -17.45 6.32 -9.87
N ASN A 159 -18.42 5.84 -9.07
CA ASN A 159 -19.52 6.67 -8.59
C ASN A 159 -19.03 7.92 -7.84
N TYR A 160 -17.94 7.80 -7.07
CA TYR A 160 -17.32 8.95 -6.42
C TYR A 160 -16.60 9.84 -7.44
N ALA A 161 -15.86 9.26 -8.39
CA ALA A 161 -15.17 9.98 -9.45
C ALA A 161 -16.12 10.83 -10.31
N ASP A 162 -17.26 10.26 -10.70
CA ASP A 162 -18.28 10.94 -11.49
C ASP A 162 -18.97 12.07 -10.71
N ALA A 163 -19.20 11.87 -9.40
CA ALA A 163 -19.77 12.89 -8.54
C ALA A 163 -18.84 14.10 -8.36
N VAL A 164 -17.51 13.90 -8.35
CA VAL A 164 -16.54 15.01 -8.23
C VAL A 164 -16.18 15.67 -9.55
N GLY A 165 -16.37 14.95 -10.67
CA GLY A 165 -16.07 15.39 -12.02
C GLY A 165 -14.58 15.48 -12.35
N ASP A 166 -14.27 16.09 -13.50
CA ASP A 166 -12.89 16.30 -13.94
C ASP A 166 -12.09 17.13 -12.92
N ILE A 167 -10.84 16.73 -12.70
CA ILE A 167 -9.92 17.32 -11.74
C ILE A 167 -8.88 18.17 -12.49
N ASP A 168 -8.84 19.46 -12.15
CA ASP A 168 -7.84 20.41 -12.64
C ASP A 168 -6.78 20.69 -11.55
N LEU A 169 -5.52 20.39 -11.87
CA LEU A 169 -4.33 20.58 -11.04
C LEU A 169 -3.29 21.47 -11.74
N SER A 170 -3.68 22.16 -12.82
CA SER A 170 -2.79 22.99 -13.65
C SER A 170 -2.28 24.27 -12.96
N THR A 171 -3.03 24.77 -11.96
CA THR A 171 -2.63 25.95 -11.17
C THR A 171 -2.54 25.59 -9.69
N ASP A 172 -1.75 26.33 -8.91
CA ASP A 172 -1.66 26.12 -7.46
C ASP A 172 -3.02 26.26 -6.78
N LYS A 173 -3.85 27.22 -7.23
CA LYS A 173 -5.21 27.40 -6.72
C LYS A 173 -6.10 26.18 -7.01
N SER A 174 -6.16 25.73 -8.27
CA SER A 174 -6.95 24.55 -8.65
C SER A 174 -6.46 23.30 -7.92
N ARG A 175 -5.13 23.17 -7.73
CA ARG A 175 -4.51 22.08 -6.98
C ARG A 175 -4.96 22.06 -5.53
N THR A 176 -4.93 23.19 -4.83
CA THR A 176 -5.41 23.28 -3.44
C THR A 176 -6.91 22.97 -3.34
N GLU A 177 -7.72 23.48 -4.26
CA GLU A 177 -9.17 23.25 -4.26
C GLU A 177 -9.53 21.78 -4.53
N ASN A 178 -8.80 21.10 -5.41
CA ASN A 178 -9.08 19.70 -5.76
C ASN A 178 -8.28 18.68 -4.93
N ALA A 179 -7.30 19.10 -4.12
CA ALA A 179 -6.52 18.21 -3.27
C ALA A 179 -7.42 17.36 -2.35
N ALA A 180 -8.45 17.95 -1.75
CA ALA A 180 -9.35 17.23 -0.86
C ALA A 180 -10.14 16.11 -1.58
N LYS A 181 -10.49 16.31 -2.85
CA LYS A 181 -11.18 15.29 -3.67
C LYS A 181 -10.26 14.11 -3.97
N VAL A 182 -9.02 14.39 -4.33
CA VAL A 182 -8.00 13.35 -4.56
C VAL A 182 -7.67 12.62 -3.26
N GLY A 183 -7.49 13.34 -2.16
CA GLY A 183 -7.28 12.76 -0.84
C GLY A 183 -8.41 11.82 -0.45
N ARG A 184 -9.66 12.22 -0.69
CA ARG A 184 -10.82 11.37 -0.42
C ARG A 184 -10.88 10.14 -1.33
N MET A 185 -10.54 10.26 -2.61
CA MET A 185 -10.43 9.10 -3.51
C MET A 185 -9.41 8.09 -2.97
N ILE A 186 -8.24 8.56 -2.55
CA ILE A 186 -7.20 7.70 -1.96
C ILE A 186 -7.69 7.05 -0.66
N GLN A 187 -8.37 7.81 0.21
CA GLN A 187 -8.96 7.27 1.44
C GLN A 187 -9.97 6.15 1.15
N LEU A 188 -10.79 6.29 0.11
CA LEU A 188 -11.70 5.24 -0.33
C LEU A 188 -10.93 4.01 -0.80
N ILE A 189 -9.90 4.18 -1.65
CA ILE A 189 -9.04 3.08 -2.14
C ILE A 189 -8.40 2.34 -0.97
N VAL A 190 -7.77 3.04 -0.02
CA VAL A 190 -7.09 2.35 1.10
C VAL A 190 -8.08 1.72 2.09
N SER A 191 -9.35 2.08 2.05
CA SER A 191 -10.41 1.44 2.84
C SER A 191 -10.97 0.14 2.21
N THR A 192 -10.64 -0.14 0.95
CA THR A 192 -11.13 -1.33 0.24
C THR A 192 -10.60 -2.62 0.83
N ARG A 193 -11.36 -3.71 0.69
CA ARG A 193 -10.92 -5.04 1.11
C ARG A 193 -9.64 -5.44 0.38
N GLU A 194 -9.55 -5.14 -0.90
CA GLU A 194 -8.43 -5.48 -1.76
C GLU A 194 -7.15 -4.81 -1.28
N TYR A 195 -7.17 -3.51 -0.94
CA TYR A 195 -6.02 -2.85 -0.31
C TYR A 195 -5.60 -3.53 0.99
N GLN A 196 -6.59 -3.85 1.84
CA GLN A 196 -6.34 -4.37 3.19
C GLN A 196 -5.79 -5.80 3.21
N PHE A 197 -6.10 -6.58 2.18
CA PHE A 197 -5.68 -7.98 2.02
C PHE A 197 -4.57 -8.20 0.99
N ALA A 198 -4.14 -7.16 0.27
CA ALA A 198 -3.02 -7.17 -0.67
C ALA A 198 -1.63 -7.02 -0.03
#